data_AF-A0A430QMU5-F1
#
_entry.id   AF-A0A430QMU5-F1
#
_cell.length_a   1.000
_cell.length_b   1.000
_cell.length_c   1.000
_cell.angle_alpha   90.00
_cell.angle_beta   90.00
_cell.angle_gamma   90.00
#
_symmetry.space_group_name_H-M   'P 1'
#
loop_
_entity.id
_entity.type
_entity.pdbx_description
1 polymer ?
#
loop_
_entity_poly.entity_id
_entity_poly.type
_entity_poly.pdbx_seq_one_letter_code
_entity_poly.pdbx_strand_id
1 'polypeptide(L)'
;MKNSFSLRTNNSNAEVKLLRSKDDLIHELVTSEIKYISYLRKVLKYFARPLIDRRYLPEDIHSEIFGRLVPILSVNETLLESVLTVGVEKAFLKISPCLKLYADYANRYQTNVVFMEASCSVCVVLFLLRFYLYCYC
;
A
#
# COMPACT_ATOMS: atom_id res chain seq x y z
N MET A 1 13.50 37.92 38.90
CA MET A 1 13.96 37.91 37.48
C MET A 1 14.34 36.49 37.03
N LYS A 2 13.39 35.56 36.99
CA LYS A 2 13.51 34.25 36.33
C LYS A 2 12.23 34.10 35.51
N ASN A 3 12.21 34.50 34.24
CA ASN A 3 11.06 34.22 33.37
C ASN A 3 11.38 34.24 31.88
N SER A 4 12.44 34.93 31.41
CA SER A 4 12.77 34.95 29.98
C SER A 4 13.69 33.80 29.53
N PHE A 5 14.61 33.34 30.38
CA PHE A 5 15.58 32.31 30.01
C PHE A 5 15.01 30.88 30.05
N SER A 6 14.11 30.58 31.00
CA SER A 6 13.44 29.27 31.11
C SER A 6 12.37 29.04 30.04
N LEU A 7 11.71 30.10 29.58
CA LEU A 7 10.74 30.03 28.47
C LEU A 7 11.42 29.72 27.14
N ARG A 8 12.64 30.23 26.90
CA ARG A 8 13.41 29.98 25.68
C ARG A 8 13.91 28.54 25.58
N THR A 9 14.39 27.95 26.68
CA THR A 9 14.84 26.55 26.74
C THR A 9 13.69 25.55 26.68
N ASN A 10 12.52 25.88 27.24
CA ASN A 10 11.34 25.03 27.13
C ASN A 10 10.79 25.00 25.69
N ASN A 11 10.82 26.15 24.99
CA ASN A 11 10.36 26.23 23.61
C ASN A 11 11.30 25.48 22.64
N SER A 12 12.63 25.58 22.84
CA SER A 12 13.60 24.83 22.03
C SER A 12 13.51 23.32 22.24
N ASN A 13 13.24 22.87 23.47
CA ASN A 13 13.09 21.44 23.75
C ASN A 13 11.79 20.86 23.17
N ALA A 14 10.70 21.64 23.20
CA ALA A 14 9.44 21.25 22.57
C ALA A 14 9.54 21.19 21.04
N GLU A 15 10.22 22.16 20.43
CA GLU A 15 10.45 22.20 18.99
C GLU A 15 11.34 21.05 18.50
N VAL A 16 12.43 20.73 19.21
CA VAL A 16 13.28 19.57 18.91
C VAL A 16 12.51 18.25 19.07
N LYS A 17 11.65 18.15 20.10
CA LYS A 17 10.81 16.96 20.30
C LYS A 17 9.80 16.80 19.17
N LEU A 18 9.18 17.90 18.72
CA LEU A 18 8.24 17.90 17.60
C LEU A 18 8.92 17.50 16.30
N LEU A 19 10.11 18.05 16.00
CA LEU A 19 10.88 17.69 14.81
C LEU A 19 11.23 16.20 14.77
N ARG A 20 11.70 15.64 15.89
CA ARG A 20 11.97 14.20 16.00
C ARG A 20 10.72 13.36 15.75
N SER A 21 9.59 13.74 16.35
CA SER A 21 8.33 13.04 16.10
C SER A 21 7.88 13.13 14.64
N LYS A 22 8.19 14.22 13.92
CA LYS A 22 7.92 14.32 12.48
C LYS A 22 8.82 13.39 11.67
N ASP A 23 10.11 13.31 12.01
CA ASP A 23 11.05 12.42 11.34
C ASP A 23 10.68 10.94 11.55
N ASP A 24 10.26 10.58 12.77
CA ASP A 24 9.79 9.23 13.09
C ASP A 24 8.55 8.85 12.26
N LEU A 25 7.57 9.76 12.14
CA LEU A 25 6.37 9.56 11.32
C LEU A 25 6.69 9.41 9.83
N ILE A 26 7.63 10.21 9.31
CA ILE A 26 8.06 10.10 7.92
C ILE A 26 8.77 8.76 7.69
N HIS A 27 9.62 8.35 8.63
CA HIS A 27 10.28 7.05 8.57
C HIS A 27 9.29 5.89 8.59
N GLU A 28 8.27 5.95 9.45
CA GLU A 28 7.17 4.97 9.51
C GLU A 28 6.40 4.93 8.18
N LEU A 29 6.04 6.08 7.62
CA LEU A 29 5.38 6.18 6.32
C LEU A 29 6.23 5.52 5.23
N VAL A 30 7.50 5.89 5.10
CA VAL A 30 8.41 5.32 4.09
C VAL A 30 8.56 3.81 4.26
N THR A 31 8.75 3.35 5.50
CA THR A 31 8.93 1.93 5.80
C THR A 31 7.67 1.11 5.49
N SER A 32 6.49 1.64 5.82
CA SER A 32 5.22 0.98 5.53
C SER A 32 4.94 0.95 4.03
N GLU A 33 5.25 2.02 3.31
CA GLU A 33 5.07 2.11 1.86
C GLU A 33 5.96 1.12 1.10
N ILE A 34 7.24 1.00 1.49
CA ILE A 34 8.17 0.00 0.92
C ILE A 34 7.62 -1.43 1.10
N LYS A 35 7.08 -1.73 2.29
CA LYS A 35 6.48 -3.05 2.56
C LYS A 35 5.25 -3.28 1.70
N TYR A 36 4.38 -2.28 1.57
CA TYR A 36 3.15 -2.40 0.77
C TYR A 36 3.45 -2.65 -0.71
N ILE A 37 4.36 -1.87 -1.31
CA ILE A 37 4.85 -2.06 -2.68
C ILE A 37 5.41 -3.46 -2.87
N SER A 38 6.20 -3.96 -1.90
CA SER A 38 6.73 -5.32 -1.93
C SER A 38 5.63 -6.37 -1.96
N TYR A 39 4.56 -6.21 -1.18
CA TYR A 39 3.42 -7.11 -1.19
C TYR A 39 2.67 -7.09 -2.52
N LEU A 40 2.39 -5.91 -3.08
CA LEU A 40 1.77 -5.78 -4.41
C LEU A 40 2.59 -6.50 -5.49
N ARG A 41 3.92 -6.31 -5.48
CA ARG A 41 4.83 -7.01 -6.40
C ARG A 41 4.79 -8.52 -6.23
N LYS A 42 4.74 -9.03 -4.99
CA LYS A 42 4.59 -10.46 -4.72
C LYS A 42 3.25 -10.98 -5.24
N VAL A 43 2.15 -10.26 -5.03
CA VAL A 43 0.83 -10.66 -5.52
C VAL A 43 0.82 -10.79 -7.03
N LEU A 44 1.36 -9.79 -7.73
CA LEU A 44 1.43 -9.79 -9.19
C LEU A 44 2.36 -10.89 -9.71
N LYS A 45 3.51 -11.11 -9.06
CA LYS A 45 4.52 -12.09 -9.51
C LYS A 45 4.10 -13.53 -9.27
N TYR A 46 3.55 -13.84 -8.10
CA TYR A 46 3.31 -15.22 -7.69
C TYR A 46 1.86 -15.68 -7.88
N PHE A 47 0.90 -14.75 -8.04
CA PHE A 47 -0.50 -15.09 -8.30
C PHE A 47 -0.97 -14.58 -9.65
N ALA A 48 -0.93 -13.27 -9.90
CA ALA A 48 -1.51 -12.72 -11.12
C ALA A 48 -0.88 -13.31 -12.39
N ARG A 49 0.45 -13.24 -12.54
CA ARG A 49 1.12 -13.78 -13.74
C ARG A 49 0.93 -15.29 -13.91
N PRO A 50 1.19 -16.15 -12.91
CA PRO A 50 1.02 -17.59 -13.09
C PRO A 50 -0.42 -18.02 -13.41
N LEU A 51 -1.44 -17.32 -12.89
CA LEU A 51 -2.84 -17.66 -13.14
C LEU A 51 -3.27 -17.39 -14.59
N ILE A 52 -2.79 -16.30 -15.20
CA ILE A 52 -3.08 -16.01 -16.61
C ILE A 52 -2.19 -16.83 -17.56
N ASP A 53 -0.89 -16.94 -17.27
CA ASP A 53 0.07 -17.64 -18.14
C ASP A 53 -0.26 -19.13 -18.29
N ARG A 54 -0.74 -19.74 -17.21
CA ARG A 54 -1.16 -21.16 -17.18
C ARG A 54 -2.61 -21.37 -17.56
N ARG A 55 -3.34 -20.31 -17.91
CA ARG A 55 -4.78 -20.34 -18.25
C ARG A 55 -5.65 -20.96 -17.16
N TYR A 56 -5.26 -20.78 -15.90
CA TYR A 56 -6.09 -21.18 -14.75
C TYR A 56 -7.26 -20.23 -14.54
N LEU A 57 -7.14 -19.00 -15.04
CA LEU A 57 -8.16 -17.99 -14.95
C LEU A 57 -8.43 -17.38 -16.34
N PRO A 58 -9.70 -17.22 -16.74
CA PRO A 58 -10.08 -16.41 -17.89
C PRO A 58 -9.54 -14.97 -17.78
N GLU A 59 -9.23 -14.35 -18.92
CA GLU A 59 -8.61 -13.02 -18.97
C GLU A 59 -9.52 -11.91 -18.39
N ASP A 60 -10.83 -12.02 -18.58
CA ASP A 60 -11.84 -11.12 -18.02
C ASP A 60 -11.88 -11.19 -16.49
N ILE A 61 -11.91 -12.40 -15.92
CA ILE A 61 -11.89 -12.62 -14.47
C ILE A 61 -10.53 -12.19 -13.88
N HIS A 62 -9.43 -12.47 -14.59
CA HIS A 62 -8.10 -12.03 -14.20
C HIS A 62 -7.98 -10.51 -14.12
N SER A 63 -8.47 -9.81 -15.15
CA SER A 63 -8.48 -8.35 -15.20
C SER A 63 -9.33 -7.75 -14.09
N GLU A 64 -10.50 -8.34 -13.80
CA GLU A 64 -11.37 -7.87 -12.71
C GLU A 64 -10.69 -7.98 -11.34
N ILE A 65 -9.96 -9.08 -11.10
CA ILE A 65 -9.29 -9.35 -9.83
C ILE A 65 -7.98 -8.57 -9.68
N PHE A 66 -7.09 -8.63 -10.69
CA PHE A 66 -5.70 -8.14 -10.59
C PHE A 66 -5.44 -6.86 -11.38
N GLY A 67 -6.29 -6.50 -12.34
CA GLY A 67 -6.03 -5.42 -13.31
C GLY A 67 -5.78 -4.05 -12.65
N ARG A 68 -6.44 -3.78 -11.52
CA ARG A 68 -6.28 -2.51 -10.77
C ARG A 68 -5.03 -2.48 -9.88
N LEU A 69 -4.45 -3.63 -9.56
CA LEU A 69 -3.25 -3.69 -8.70
C LEU A 69 -2.02 -3.10 -9.40
N VAL A 70 -1.94 -3.15 -10.72
CA VAL A 70 -0.83 -2.56 -11.49
C VAL A 70 -0.84 -1.03 -11.42
N PRO A 71 -1.96 -0.33 -11.72
CA PRO A 71 -2.07 1.11 -11.48
C PRO A 71 -1.81 1.49 -10.01
N ILE A 72 -2.36 0.73 -9.05
CA ILE A 72 -2.13 1.00 -7.63
C ILE A 72 -0.64 0.90 -7.30
N LEU A 73 0.05 -0.16 -7.75
CA LEU A 73 1.50 -0.30 -7.55
C LEU A 73 2.26 0.92 -8.09
N SER A 74 1.95 1.35 -9.32
CA SER A 74 2.59 2.52 -9.93
C SER A 74 2.38 3.81 -9.14
N VAL A 75 1.18 4.01 -8.59
CA VAL A 75 0.85 5.18 -7.76
C VAL A 75 1.64 5.17 -6.45
N ASN A 76 1.72 4.03 -5.76
CA ASN A 76 2.49 3.92 -4.52
C ASN A 76 4.00 4.07 -4.75
N GLU A 77 4.53 3.54 -5.85
CA GLU A 77 5.95 3.75 -6.22
C GLU A 77 6.23 5.22 -6.47
N THR A 78 5.32 5.92 -7.17
CA THR A 78 5.42 7.38 -7.38
C THR A 78 5.30 8.15 -6.07
N LEU A 79 4.43 7.72 -5.15
CA LEU A 79 4.27 8.33 -3.83
C LEU A 79 5.58 8.23 -3.05
N LEU A 80 6.14 7.02 -2.93
CA LEU A 80 7.38 6.75 -2.21
C LEU A 80 8.53 7.58 -2.79
N GLU A 81 8.72 7.56 -4.10
CA GLU A 81 9.75 8.38 -4.77
C GLU A 81 9.54 9.88 -4.48
N SER A 82 8.30 10.36 -4.55
CA SER A 82 7.99 11.77 -4.31
C SER A 82 8.22 12.17 -2.84
N VAL A 83 7.89 11.31 -1.89
CA VAL A 83 8.16 11.54 -0.45
C VAL A 83 9.67 11.67 -0.21
N LEU A 84 10.48 10.82 -0.84
CA LEU A 84 11.94 10.83 -0.69
C LEU A 84 12.63 12.01 -1.39
N THR A 85 12.02 12.57 -2.44
CA THR A 85 12.64 13.62 -3.27
C THR A 85 12.17 15.02 -2.94
N VAL A 86 10.87 15.22 -2.77
CA VAL A 86 10.25 16.56 -2.62
C VAL A 86 9.52 16.74 -1.29
N GLY A 87 9.46 15.71 -0.45
CA GLY A 87 8.80 15.71 0.85
C GLY A 87 7.31 15.36 0.79
N VAL A 88 6.75 15.04 1.96
CA VAL A 88 5.40 14.48 2.13
C VAL A 88 4.31 15.35 1.51
N GLU A 89 4.31 16.66 1.79
CA GLU A 89 3.24 17.57 1.37
C GLU A 89 3.09 17.62 -0.15
N LYS A 90 4.21 17.78 -0.86
CA LYS A 90 4.23 17.83 -2.33
C LYS A 90 3.93 16.46 -2.95
N ALA A 91 4.38 15.39 -2.31
CA ALA A 91 4.09 14.03 -2.74
C ALA A 91 2.58 13.75 -2.70
N PHE A 92 1.90 14.07 -1.60
CA PHE A 92 0.45 13.86 -1.49
C PHE A 92 -0.35 14.74 -2.47
N LEU A 93 0.07 15.99 -2.72
CA LEU A 93 -0.57 16.82 -3.74
C LEU A 93 -0.47 16.20 -5.14
N LYS A 94 0.67 15.58 -5.47
CA LYS A 94 0.89 14.89 -6.75
C LYS A 94 0.03 13.64 -6.89
N ILE A 95 -0.17 12.89 -5.80
CA ILE A 95 -0.93 11.64 -5.79
C ILE A 95 -2.43 11.86 -5.63
N SER A 96 -2.87 12.99 -5.06
CA SER A 96 -4.28 13.32 -4.80
C SER A 96 -5.23 13.03 -5.98
N PRO A 97 -4.91 13.40 -7.24
CA PRO A 97 -5.77 13.10 -8.39
C PRO A 97 -5.96 11.59 -8.65
N CYS A 98 -5.00 10.77 -8.22
CA CYS A 98 -4.99 9.32 -8.41
C CYS A 98 -5.73 8.57 -7.28
N LEU A 99 -6.09 9.22 -6.18
CA LEU A 99 -6.72 8.56 -5.02
C LEU A 99 -8.06 7.90 -5.36
N LYS A 100 -8.76 8.38 -6.41
CA LYS A 100 -9.98 7.74 -6.92
C LYS A 100 -9.76 6.27 -7.31
N LEU A 101 -8.55 5.91 -7.76
CA LEU A 101 -8.20 4.51 -8.06
C LEU A 101 -8.37 3.58 -6.85
N TYR A 102 -8.08 4.07 -5.64
CA TYR A 102 -8.26 3.29 -4.41
C TYR A 102 -9.72 3.14 -4.04
N ALA A 103 -10.53 4.19 -4.23
CA ALA A 103 -11.98 4.10 -4.04
C ALA A 103 -12.59 3.08 -5.02
N ASP A 104 -12.19 3.15 -6.28
CA ASP A 104 -12.64 2.21 -7.32
C ASP A 104 -12.19 0.77 -7.02
N TYR A 105 -11.00 0.57 -6.45
CA TYR A 105 -10.53 -0.75 -6.00
C TYR A 105 -11.32 -1.27 -4.80
N ALA A 106 -11.49 -0.46 -3.76
CA ALA A 106 -12.18 -0.85 -2.53
C ALA A 106 -13.66 -1.19 -2.79
N ASN A 107 -14.34 -0.41 -3.63
CA ASN A 107 -15.75 -0.64 -3.99
C ASN A 107 -16.00 -2.00 -4.67
N ARG A 108 -14.98 -2.58 -5.29
CA ARG A 108 -15.08 -3.88 -5.97
C ARG A 108 -14.52 -5.04 -5.18
N TYR A 109 -14.01 -4.78 -3.98
CA TYR A 109 -13.41 -5.81 -3.15
C TYR A 109 -14.36 -6.99 -2.89
N GLN A 110 -15.62 -6.70 -2.53
CA GLN A 110 -16.62 -7.75 -2.31
C GLN A 110 -16.86 -8.60 -3.56
N THR A 111 -16.95 -7.96 -4.73
CA THR A 111 -17.12 -8.64 -6.01
C THR A 111 -15.91 -9.52 -6.33
N ASN A 112 -14.69 -9.02 -6.09
CA ASN A 112 -13.45 -9.76 -6.31
C ASN A 112 -13.35 -10.98 -5.39
N VAL A 113 -13.79 -10.87 -4.14
CA VAL A 113 -13.87 -12.01 -3.21
C VAL A 113 -14.83 -13.07 -3.75
N VAL A 114 -16.04 -12.68 -4.19
CA VAL A 114 -17.01 -13.64 -4.77
C VAL A 114 -16.45 -14.31 -6.02
N PHE A 115 -15.78 -13.57 -6.91
CA PHE A 115 -15.14 -14.16 -8.10
C PHE A 115 -14.03 -15.14 -7.73
N MET A 116 -13.21 -14.80 -6.73
CA MET A 116 -12.18 -15.71 -6.22
C MET A 116 -12.80 -16.98 -5.63
N GLU A 117 -13.89 -16.87 -4.86
CA GLU A 117 -14.60 -18.01 -4.27
C GLU A 117 -15.27 -18.89 -5.33
N ALA A 118 -15.92 -18.30 -6.33
CA ALA A 118 -16.54 -19.03 -7.44
C ALA A 118 -15.50 -19.73 -8.32
N SER A 119 -14.36 -19.08 -8.57
CA SER A 119 -13.23 -19.69 -9.30
C SER A 119 -12.51 -20.77 -8.46
N CYS A 120 -12.71 -20.77 -7.14
CA CYS A 120 -12.14 -21.72 -6.18
C CYS A 120 -12.69 -23.14 -6.33
N SER A 121 -13.89 -23.32 -6.88
CA SER A 121 -14.47 -24.65 -7.14
C SER A 121 -13.72 -25.43 -8.24
N VAL A 122 -12.89 -24.76 -9.06
CA VAL A 122 -12.20 -25.35 -10.21
C VAL A 122 -10.69 -25.51 -9.97
N CYS A 123 -10.11 -24.86 -8.95
CA CYS A 123 -8.65 -24.81 -8.79
C CYS A 123 -8.17 -25.28 -7.40
N VAL A 124 -7.59 -26.50 -7.38
CA VAL A 124 -6.88 -27.13 -6.24
C VAL A 124 -5.72 -26.27 -5.68
N VAL A 125 -5.31 -25.22 -6.40
CA VAL A 125 -4.17 -24.35 -6.09
C VAL A 125 -4.40 -23.46 -4.84
N LEU A 126 -5.65 -23.25 -4.42
CA LEU A 126 -5.97 -22.40 -3.26
C LEU A 126 -5.86 -23.10 -1.89
N PHE A 127 -5.63 -24.41 -1.82
CA PHE A 127 -5.29 -25.07 -0.55
C PHE A 127 -4.00 -24.49 0.05
N LEU A 128 -3.07 -24.02 -0.79
CA LEU A 128 -1.82 -23.36 -0.37
C LEU A 128 -2.01 -21.89 0.06
N LEU A 129 -2.95 -21.16 -0.55
CA LEU A 129 -3.27 -19.77 -0.18
C LEU A 129 -4.06 -19.71 1.13
N ARG A 130 -4.95 -20.70 1.36
CA ARG A 130 -5.64 -20.85 2.65
C ARG A 130 -4.65 -21.16 3.79
N PHE A 131 -3.60 -21.94 3.52
CA PHE A 131 -2.49 -22.14 4.46
C PHE A 131 -1.67 -20.86 4.69
N TYR A 132 -1.38 -20.07 3.66
CA TYR A 132 -0.57 -18.86 3.78
C TYR A 132 -1.28 -17.71 4.52
N LEU A 133 -2.60 -17.58 4.38
CA LEU A 133 -3.36 -16.57 5.12
C LEU A 133 -3.63 -16.99 6.58
N TYR A 134 -3.76 -18.29 6.86
CA TYR A 134 -4.02 -18.79 8.23
C TYR A 134 -2.76 -18.85 9.10
N CYS A 135 -1.56 -18.89 8.51
CA CYS A 135 -0.29 -18.87 9.25
C CYS A 135 0.23 -17.45 9.58
N TYR A 136 -0.47 -16.38 9.16
CA TYR A 136 -0.05 -14.99 9.41
C TYR A 136 -1.12 -14.12 10.10
N CYS A 137 -2.13 -14.75 10.71
CA CYS A 137 -2.94 -14.14 11.77
C CYS A 137 -2.55 -14.74 13.12
#